data_AF-A0A378X3Y8-F1
#
_entry.id   AF-A0A378X3Y8-F1
#
_cell.length_a   1.000
_cell.length_b   1.000
_cell.length_c   1.000
_cell.angle_alpha   90.00
_cell.angle_beta   90.00
_cell.angle_gamma   90.00
#
_symmetry.space_group_name_H-M   'P 1'
#
loop_
_entity.id
_entity.type
_entity.pdbx_description
1 polymer ?
#
loop_
_entity_poly.entity_id
_entity_poly.type
_entity_poly.pdbx_seq_one_letter_code
_entity_poly.pdbx_strand_id
1 'polypeptide(L)'
;MADWQLQALCRADPEPETFYPEPSNKRRVLDAKALCVVCPVRRDCAEDAADRLERFGIHGGFLTDDPGEWERLHTYIGRPVPPKRRTAPHAVVCSQCGTEFVARVPALTKCGPCTQGLVPAGPTVARVKQLRDAGWTFAQIASAASCMNTGTVAGLLRPDRKWVTPTTAERVLAIEVTPDQTGEP
;
A
#
# COMPACT_ATOMS: atom_id res chain seq x y z
N MET A 1 10.76 37.48 17.67
CA MET A 1 11.52 37.27 16.42
C MET A 1 12.96 37.07 16.81
N ALA A 2 13.60 36.03 16.27
CA ALA A 2 15.02 35.81 16.46
C ALA A 2 15.83 36.87 15.68
N ASP A 3 17.02 37.21 16.17
CA ASP A 3 17.87 38.27 15.59
C ASP A 3 18.17 38.04 14.10
N TRP A 4 18.40 36.79 13.70
CA TRP A 4 18.62 36.41 12.30
C TRP A 4 17.41 36.71 11.38
N GLN A 5 16.18 36.64 11.90
CA GLN A 5 14.98 36.89 11.08
C GLN A 5 14.92 38.33 10.58
N LEU A 6 15.55 39.27 11.29
CA LEU A 6 15.62 40.67 10.89
C LEU A 6 16.50 40.90 9.65
N GLN A 7 17.45 39.99 9.40
CA GLN A 7 18.38 40.04 8.27
C GLN A 7 17.90 39.19 7.07
N ALA A 8 16.70 38.60 7.14
CA ALA A 8 16.16 37.75 6.08
C ALA A 8 15.71 38.58 4.86
N LEU A 9 16.33 38.34 3.69
CA LEU A 9 16.00 39.08 2.46
C LEU A 9 14.53 38.93 2.03
N CYS A 10 13.91 37.79 2.29
CA CYS A 10 12.50 37.54 1.96
C CYS A 10 11.52 38.45 2.70
N ARG A 11 11.92 39.13 3.79
CA ARG A 11 11.09 40.14 4.44
C ARG A 11 10.83 41.37 3.58
N ALA A 12 11.70 41.65 2.60
CA ALA A 12 11.51 42.77 1.68
C ALA A 12 10.47 42.45 0.58
N ASP A 13 10.06 41.18 0.45
CA ASP A 13 9.01 40.79 -0.48
C ASP A 13 7.62 41.16 0.08
N PRO A 14 6.78 41.88 -0.68
CA PRO A 14 5.45 42.30 -0.23
C PRO A 14 4.45 41.15 -0.17
N GLU A 15 4.74 40.01 -0.79
CA GLU A 15 3.84 38.86 -0.94
C GLU A 15 4.43 37.63 -0.23
N PRO A 16 4.11 37.40 1.05
CA PRO A 16 4.60 36.23 1.80
C PRO A 16 4.28 34.89 1.11
N GLU A 17 3.15 34.82 0.39
CA GLU A 17 2.73 33.63 -0.37
C GLU A 17 3.71 33.23 -1.48
N THR A 18 4.60 34.12 -1.90
CA THR A 18 5.70 33.80 -2.83
C THR A 18 6.56 32.65 -2.33
N PHE A 19 6.72 32.53 -1.01
CA PHE A 19 7.48 31.45 -0.36
C PHE A 19 6.62 30.23 0.00
N TYR A 20 5.32 30.25 -0.34
CA TYR A 20 4.40 29.10 -0.20
C TYR A 20 3.79 28.70 -1.55
N PRO A 21 4.60 28.41 -2.58
CA PRO A 21 4.08 28.07 -3.90
C PRO A 21 3.46 26.66 -3.91
N GLU A 22 2.51 26.44 -4.83
CA GLU A 22 2.13 25.08 -5.20
C GLU A 22 3.33 24.32 -5.77
N PRO A 23 3.55 23.04 -5.40
CA PRO A 23 4.66 22.24 -5.92
C PRO A 23 4.64 22.07 -7.46
N SER A 24 3.48 22.25 -8.08
CA SER A 24 3.25 22.21 -9.53
C SER A 24 3.88 23.43 -10.25
N ASN A 25 3.89 24.61 -9.62
CA ASN A 25 4.39 25.84 -10.20
C ASN A 25 5.91 25.95 -10.06
N LYS A 26 6.63 25.23 -10.93
CA LYS A 26 8.09 25.17 -10.91
C LYS A 26 8.77 26.54 -11.05
N ARG A 27 8.16 27.46 -11.79
CA ARG A 27 8.71 28.80 -11.96
C ARG A 27 8.72 29.57 -10.65
N ARG A 28 7.59 29.62 -9.94
CA ARG A 28 7.49 30.31 -8.65
C ARG A 28 8.39 29.66 -7.59
N VAL A 29 8.50 28.33 -7.60
CA VAL A 29 9.43 27.60 -6.73
C VAL A 29 10.88 28.02 -6.99
N LEU A 30 11.31 28.08 -8.26
CA LEU A 30 12.67 28.48 -8.63
C LEU A 30 12.97 29.94 -8.24
N ASP A 31 12.04 30.85 -8.51
CA ASP A 31 12.20 32.29 -8.21
C ASP A 31 12.35 32.52 -6.70
N ALA A 32 11.50 31.90 -5.87
CA ALA A 32 11.60 31.98 -4.42
C ALA A 32 12.90 31.35 -3.87
N LYS A 33 13.32 30.20 -4.44
CA LYS A 33 14.59 29.55 -4.06
C LYS A 33 15.82 30.41 -4.41
N ALA A 34 15.79 31.13 -5.52
CA ALA A 34 16.90 31.98 -5.96
C ALA A 34 17.23 33.05 -4.90
N LEU A 35 16.21 33.65 -4.27
CA LEU A 35 16.41 34.60 -3.19
C LEU A 35 17.08 33.96 -1.97
N CYS A 36 16.71 32.72 -1.63
CA CYS A 36 17.31 32.01 -0.51
C CYS A 36 18.82 31.74 -0.70
N VAL A 37 19.28 31.52 -1.94
CA VAL A 37 20.70 31.21 -2.23
C VAL A 37 21.63 32.34 -1.82
N VAL A 38 21.18 33.59 -1.97
CA VAL A 38 21.96 34.81 -1.65
C VAL A 38 21.63 35.39 -0.27
N CYS A 39 20.71 34.77 0.47
CA CYS A 39 20.25 35.26 1.77
C CYS A 39 21.32 35.02 2.86
N PRO A 40 21.73 36.04 3.63
CA PRO A 40 22.81 35.90 4.62
C PRO A 40 22.45 34.95 5.76
N VAL A 41 21.15 34.74 6.01
CA VAL A 41 20.61 33.90 7.10
C VAL A 41 20.06 32.57 6.59
N ARG A 42 20.48 32.13 5.40
CA ARG A 42 20.01 30.88 4.79
C ARG A 42 20.19 29.67 5.72
N ARG A 43 21.32 29.59 6.43
CA ARG A 43 21.63 28.50 7.35
C ARG A 43 20.72 28.55 8.59
N ASP A 44 20.62 29.69 9.26
CA ASP A 44 19.75 29.84 10.43
C ASP A 44 18.28 29.53 10.09
N CYS A 45 17.83 29.95 8.90
CA CYS A 45 16.50 29.65 8.39
C CYS A 45 16.27 28.14 8.18
N ALA A 46 17.25 27.42 7.64
CA ALA A 46 17.18 25.98 7.46
C ALA A 46 17.20 25.24 8.81
N GLU A 47 18.01 25.67 9.76
CA GLU A 47 18.08 25.08 11.10
C GLU A 47 16.75 25.28 11.86
N ASP A 48 16.19 26.49 11.83
CA ASP A 48 14.88 26.79 12.44
C ASP A 48 13.74 25.98 11.81
N ALA A 49 13.75 25.79 10.49
CA ALA A 49 12.77 24.95 9.80
C ALA A 49 12.87 23.48 10.24
N ALA A 50 14.10 22.96 10.39
CA ALA A 50 14.33 21.61 10.91
C ALA A 50 13.86 21.46 12.36
N ASP A 51 14.15 22.44 13.23
CA ASP A 51 13.76 22.42 14.64
C ASP A 51 12.24 22.46 14.84
N ARG A 52 11.53 23.22 14.00
CA ARG A 52 10.06 23.33 14.04
C ARG A 52 9.33 22.21 13.29
N LEU A 53 10.05 21.33 12.59
CA LEU A 53 9.47 20.35 11.65
C LEU A 53 8.52 21.04 10.68
N GLU A 54 8.97 22.15 10.11
CA GLU A 54 8.20 22.95 9.16
C GLU A 54 7.80 22.10 7.96
N ARG A 55 6.54 22.16 7.54
CA ARG A 55 5.97 21.25 6.55
C ARG A 55 5.59 21.92 5.25
N PHE A 56 5.55 23.24 5.22
CA PHE A 56 5.08 23.98 4.06
C PHE A 56 6.05 25.09 3.68
N GLY A 57 6.03 25.43 2.40
CA GLY A 57 6.79 26.54 1.86
C GLY A 57 8.29 26.28 1.68
N ILE A 58 8.99 27.36 1.33
CA ILE A 58 10.41 27.36 1.00
C ILE A 58 11.20 27.94 2.17
N HIS A 59 12.02 27.10 2.79
CA HIS A 59 12.87 27.45 3.94
C HIS A 59 14.32 27.13 3.61
N GLY A 60 15.23 28.08 3.80
CA GLY A 60 16.65 27.89 3.47
C GLY A 60 16.93 27.52 1.99
N GLY A 61 15.97 27.77 1.10
CA GLY A 61 16.03 27.37 -0.31
C GLY A 61 15.53 25.96 -0.61
N PHE A 62 14.87 25.30 0.33
CA PHE A 62 14.31 23.96 0.19
C PHE A 62 12.80 23.99 0.36
N LEU A 63 12.07 23.23 -0.46
CA LEU A 63 10.63 23.08 -0.33
C LEU A 63 10.36 22.01 0.74
N THR A 64 9.87 22.41 1.92
CA THR A 64 9.80 21.51 3.09
C THR A 64 8.73 20.42 2.98
N ASP A 65 7.70 20.64 2.16
CA ASP A 65 6.67 19.62 1.84
C ASP A 65 7.22 18.50 0.93
N ASP A 66 8.28 18.77 0.16
CA ASP A 66 8.91 17.77 -0.70
C ASP A 66 9.90 16.90 0.11
N PRO A 67 9.69 15.57 0.20
CA PRO A 67 10.54 14.71 1.02
C PRO A 67 12.02 14.69 0.61
N GLY A 68 12.33 14.88 -0.67
CA GLY A 68 13.71 14.88 -1.17
C GLY A 68 14.42 16.21 -0.87
N GLU A 69 13.70 17.31 -0.94
CA GLU A 69 14.18 18.64 -0.55
C GLU A 69 14.37 18.74 0.96
N TRP A 70 13.48 18.15 1.77
CA TRP A 70 13.67 18.02 3.21
C TRP A 70 14.96 17.28 3.57
N GLU A 71 15.25 16.18 2.88
CA GLU A 71 16.50 15.42 3.04
C GLU A 71 17.74 16.27 2.66
N ARG A 72 17.64 17.06 1.58
CA ARG A 72 18.69 18.01 1.18
C ARG A 72 18.87 19.14 2.20
N LEU A 73 17.79 19.65 2.80
CA LEU A 73 17.85 20.65 3.87
C LEU A 73 18.66 20.12 5.06
N HIS A 74 18.35 18.91 5.53
CA HIS A 74 19.09 18.26 6.62
C HIS A 74 20.57 18.04 6.29
N THR A 75 20.84 17.59 5.06
CA THR A 75 22.22 17.44 4.56
C THR A 75 22.96 18.79 4.54
N TYR A 76 22.30 19.85 4.10
CA TYR A 76 22.86 21.20 4.03
C TYR A 76 23.27 21.75 5.41
N ILE A 77 22.46 21.52 6.44
CA ILE A 77 22.76 21.95 7.82
C ILE A 77 23.63 20.95 8.60
N GLY A 78 24.02 19.82 7.98
CA GLY A 78 24.85 18.80 8.62
C GLY A 78 24.14 18.02 9.74
N ARG A 79 22.81 17.92 9.71
CA ARG A 79 22.01 17.17 10.68
C ARG A 79 21.53 15.84 10.09
N PRO A 80 21.36 14.79 10.91
CA PRO A 80 20.78 13.54 10.43
C PRO A 80 19.36 13.79 9.90
N VAL A 81 19.03 13.14 8.78
CA VAL A 81 17.69 13.17 8.19
C VAL A 81 16.76 12.37 9.10
N PRO A 82 15.67 12.95 9.63
CA PRO A 82 14.74 12.21 10.46
C PRO A 82 14.15 11.06 9.64
N PRO A 83 14.03 9.85 10.22
CA PRO A 83 13.47 8.72 9.49
C PRO A 83 12.05 9.05 9.05
N LYS A 84 11.69 8.70 7.81
CA LYS A 84 10.29 8.79 7.35
C LYS A 84 9.42 8.09 8.40
N ARG A 85 8.45 8.81 8.99
CA ARG A 85 7.48 8.21 9.93
C ARG A 85 6.76 7.07 9.20
N ARG A 86 7.20 5.85 9.46
CA ARG A 86 6.51 4.64 9.02
C ARG A 86 5.64 4.20 10.17
N THR A 87 4.36 3.96 9.90
CA THR A 87 3.51 3.27 10.86
C THR A 87 4.12 1.91 11.15
N ALA A 88 4.29 1.60 12.43
CA ALA A 88 4.83 0.31 12.84
C ALA A 88 3.93 -0.82 12.31
N PRO A 89 4.52 -1.90 11.77
CA PRO A 89 3.74 -3.09 11.43
C PRO A 89 3.03 -3.61 12.69
N HIS A 90 1.76 -3.98 12.55
CA HIS A 90 0.98 -4.57 13.64
C HIS A 90 0.23 -5.81 13.14
N ALA A 91 0.03 -6.77 14.04
CA ALA A 91 -0.73 -7.97 13.76
C ALA A 91 -2.23 -7.62 13.65
N VAL A 92 -2.89 -8.16 12.63
CA VAL A 92 -4.32 -8.00 12.37
C VAL A 92 -4.92 -9.36 12.04
N VAL A 93 -6.09 -9.63 12.60
CA VAL A 93 -6.93 -10.77 12.21
C VAL A 93 -7.89 -10.30 11.13
N CYS A 94 -7.88 -10.94 9.96
CA CYS A 94 -8.77 -10.60 8.86
C CYS A 94 -10.24 -10.72 9.28
N SER A 95 -11.00 -9.64 9.16
CA SER A 95 -12.43 -9.58 9.53
C SER A 95 -13.34 -10.48 8.69
N GLN A 96 -12.86 -10.99 7.55
CA GLN A 96 -13.64 -11.83 6.64
C GLN A 96 -13.29 -13.31 6.73
N CYS A 97 -12.02 -13.67 6.91
CA CYS A 97 -11.57 -15.07 6.90
C CYS A 97 -10.78 -15.50 8.13
N GLY A 98 -10.57 -14.62 9.11
CA GLY A 98 -9.83 -14.92 10.34
C GLY A 98 -8.32 -15.10 10.18
N THR A 99 -7.78 -14.97 8.95
CA THR A 99 -6.32 -15.10 8.73
C THR A 99 -5.56 -13.97 9.44
N GLU A 100 -4.56 -14.34 10.23
CA GLU A 100 -3.59 -13.40 10.79
C GLU A 100 -2.63 -12.89 9.73
N PHE A 101 -2.40 -11.57 9.69
CA PHE A 101 -1.44 -10.94 8.81
C PHE A 101 -0.87 -9.67 9.45
N VAL A 102 0.22 -9.16 8.88
CA VAL A 102 0.86 -7.93 9.36
C VAL A 102 0.41 -6.75 8.48
N ALA A 103 -0.26 -5.78 9.10
CA ALA A 103 -0.70 -4.55 8.44
C ALA A 103 0.31 -3.41 8.69
N ARG A 104 0.47 -2.55 7.69
CA ARG A 104 1.25 -1.30 7.78
C ARG A 104 0.38 -0.05 7.80
N VAL A 105 -0.93 -0.21 7.61
CA VAL A 105 -1.92 0.86 7.59
C VAL A 105 -2.94 0.54 8.67
N PRO A 106 -3.24 1.46 9.62
CA PRO A 106 -4.15 1.18 10.74
C PRO A 106 -5.58 0.82 10.31
N ALA A 107 -6.03 1.31 9.15
CA ALA A 107 -7.38 1.05 8.64
C ALA A 107 -7.55 -0.32 7.95
N LEU A 108 -6.48 -1.09 7.74
CA LEU A 108 -6.55 -2.34 6.98
C LEU A 108 -7.04 -3.49 7.86
N THR A 109 -8.30 -3.89 7.69
CA THR A 109 -8.95 -4.96 8.48
C THR A 109 -9.15 -6.27 7.72
N LYS A 110 -8.89 -6.29 6.40
CA LYS A 110 -9.00 -7.48 5.55
C LYS A 110 -7.64 -7.84 4.98
N CYS A 111 -7.34 -9.13 4.90
CA CYS A 111 -6.12 -9.62 4.25
C CYS A 111 -6.18 -9.38 2.73
N GLY A 112 -5.03 -9.37 2.06
CA GLY A 112 -4.91 -9.15 0.61
C GLY A 112 -5.89 -9.99 -0.22
N PRO A 113 -5.94 -11.32 -0.04
CA PRO A 113 -6.89 -12.16 -0.76
C PRO A 113 -8.36 -11.76 -0.58
N CYS A 114 -8.80 -11.46 0.65
CA CYS A 114 -10.16 -11.00 0.90
C CYS A 114 -10.45 -9.63 0.31
N THR A 115 -9.47 -8.70 0.30
CA THR A 115 -9.63 -7.42 -0.40
C THR A 115 -9.75 -7.58 -1.91
N GLN A 116 -9.19 -8.66 -2.48
CA GLN A 116 -9.32 -9.02 -3.88
C GLN A 116 -10.57 -9.88 -4.17
N GLY A 117 -11.42 -10.13 -3.17
CA GLY A 117 -12.65 -10.92 -3.31
C GLY A 117 -12.40 -12.44 -3.45
N LEU A 118 -11.21 -12.93 -3.09
CA LEU A 118 -10.91 -14.36 -3.08
C LEU A 118 -11.40 -15.04 -1.79
N VAL A 119 -11.70 -16.34 -1.90
CA VAL A 119 -12.12 -17.18 -0.78
C VAL A 119 -11.12 -18.32 -0.53
N PRO A 120 -11.01 -18.84 0.70
CA PRO A 120 -10.13 -19.96 1.00
C PRO A 120 -10.43 -21.18 0.11
N ALA A 121 -9.39 -21.77 -0.47
CA ALA A 121 -9.52 -22.94 -1.34
C ALA A 121 -9.87 -24.22 -0.59
N GLY A 122 -9.64 -24.29 0.73
CA GLY A 122 -9.76 -25.50 1.55
C GLY A 122 -11.07 -26.27 1.35
N PRO A 123 -12.25 -25.64 1.50
CA PRO A 123 -13.53 -26.30 1.26
C PRO A 123 -13.69 -26.82 -0.18
N THR A 124 -13.31 -26.02 -1.17
CA THR A 124 -13.36 -26.40 -2.59
C THR A 124 -12.45 -27.61 -2.88
N VAL A 125 -11.21 -27.59 -2.38
CA VAL A 125 -10.24 -28.67 -2.53
C VAL A 125 -10.71 -29.94 -1.84
N ALA A 126 -11.26 -29.84 -0.62
CA ALA A 126 -11.83 -30.97 0.09
C ALA A 126 -12.99 -31.61 -0.69
N ARG A 127 -13.86 -30.80 -1.30
CA ARG A 127 -14.94 -31.32 -2.15
C ARG A 127 -14.44 -32.03 -3.39
N VAL A 128 -13.42 -31.49 -4.07
CA VAL A 128 -12.81 -32.19 -5.22
C VAL A 128 -12.20 -33.52 -4.77
N LYS A 129 -11.51 -33.57 -3.64
CA LYS A 129 -10.96 -34.83 -3.10
C LYS A 129 -12.06 -35.85 -2.82
N GLN A 130 -13.14 -35.45 -2.15
CA GLN A 130 -14.28 -36.32 -1.88
C GLN A 130 -14.89 -36.92 -3.16
N LEU A 131 -15.06 -36.11 -4.22
CA LEU A 131 -15.56 -36.60 -5.51
C LEU A 131 -14.58 -37.58 -6.16
N ARG A 132 -13.27 -37.32 -6.07
CA ARG A 132 -12.22 -38.21 -6.58
C ARG A 132 -12.19 -39.54 -5.84
N ASP A 133 -12.35 -39.52 -4.53
CA ASP A 133 -12.43 -40.72 -3.69
C ASP A 133 -13.70 -41.54 -3.98
N ALA A 134 -14.78 -40.89 -4.41
CA ALA A 134 -16.00 -41.51 -4.93
C ALA A 134 -15.90 -42.00 -6.40
N GLY A 135 -14.69 -42.01 -6.98
CA GLY A 135 -14.44 -42.55 -8.33
C GLY A 135 -14.65 -41.57 -9.49
N TRP A 136 -15.06 -40.32 -9.24
CA TRP A 136 -15.29 -39.35 -10.31
C TRP A 136 -13.98 -38.95 -10.98
N THR A 137 -13.95 -38.91 -12.32
CA THR A 137 -12.85 -38.33 -13.10
C THR A 137 -12.84 -36.80 -13.00
N PHE A 138 -11.68 -36.16 -13.21
CA PHE A 138 -11.63 -34.69 -13.28
C PHE A 138 -12.54 -34.12 -14.37
N ALA A 139 -12.75 -34.85 -15.48
CA ALA A 139 -13.65 -34.42 -16.56
C ALA A 139 -15.12 -34.43 -16.11
N GLN A 140 -15.55 -35.47 -15.37
CA GLN A 140 -16.90 -35.51 -14.79
C GLN A 140 -17.12 -34.38 -13.78
N ILE A 141 -16.15 -34.14 -12.88
CA ILE A 141 -16.21 -33.02 -11.93
C ILE A 141 -16.30 -31.68 -12.67
N ALA A 142 -15.47 -31.49 -13.70
CA ALA A 142 -15.45 -30.27 -14.49
C ALA A 142 -16.77 -30.03 -15.23
N SER A 143 -17.35 -31.09 -15.80
CA SER A 143 -18.67 -31.05 -16.45
C SER A 143 -19.77 -30.67 -15.45
N ALA A 144 -19.80 -31.30 -14.28
CA ALA A 144 -20.78 -31.03 -13.23
C ALA A 144 -20.64 -29.63 -12.60
N ALA A 145 -19.42 -29.08 -12.54
CA ALA A 145 -19.15 -27.71 -12.08
C ALA A 145 -19.53 -26.62 -13.10
N SER A 146 -20.63 -26.78 -13.84
CA SER A 146 -21.02 -25.90 -14.94
C SER A 146 -19.97 -25.83 -16.07
N CYS A 147 -19.50 -26.99 -16.54
CA CYS A 147 -18.56 -27.14 -17.65
C CYS A 147 -17.27 -26.31 -17.49
N MET A 148 -16.66 -26.37 -16.31
CA MET A 148 -15.33 -25.81 -16.08
C MET A 148 -14.27 -26.52 -16.93
N ASN A 149 -13.10 -25.88 -17.07
CA ASN A 149 -11.94 -26.53 -17.68
C ASN A 149 -11.40 -27.64 -16.75
N THR A 150 -11.19 -28.84 -17.30
CA THR A 150 -10.64 -30.00 -16.57
C THR A 150 -9.30 -29.70 -15.90
N GLY A 151 -8.43 -28.94 -16.56
CA GLY A 151 -7.15 -28.49 -16.01
C GLY A 151 -7.30 -27.54 -14.83
N THR A 152 -8.36 -26.72 -14.80
CA THR A 152 -8.68 -25.88 -13.63
C THR A 152 -9.02 -26.75 -12.43
N VAL A 153 -9.84 -27.79 -12.62
CA VAL A 153 -10.22 -28.72 -11.54
C VAL A 153 -9.00 -29.49 -11.03
N ALA A 154 -8.18 -30.04 -11.92
CA ALA A 154 -6.94 -30.71 -11.53
C ALA A 154 -5.98 -29.75 -10.79
N GLY A 155 -5.90 -28.50 -11.24
CA GLY A 155 -5.09 -27.45 -10.64
C GLY A 155 -5.54 -26.99 -9.24
N LEU A 156 -6.75 -27.34 -8.80
CA LEU A 156 -7.22 -27.08 -7.43
C LEU A 156 -6.47 -27.95 -6.41
N LEU A 157 -6.05 -29.15 -6.78
CA LEU A 157 -5.37 -30.08 -5.87
C LEU A 157 -3.87 -29.77 -5.68
N ARG A 158 -3.34 -28.70 -6.30
CA ARG A 158 -1.95 -28.30 -6.09
C ARG A 158 -1.72 -27.85 -4.63
N PRO A 159 -0.62 -28.26 -3.98
CA PRO A 159 -0.40 -28.02 -2.55
C PRO A 159 -0.26 -26.54 -2.18
N ASP A 160 0.15 -25.69 -3.14
CA ASP A 160 0.30 -24.25 -2.99
C ASP A 160 -1.03 -23.49 -3.16
N ARG A 161 -2.12 -24.15 -3.58
CA ARG A 161 -3.41 -23.51 -3.83
C ARG A 161 -4.10 -23.13 -2.53
N LYS A 162 -3.96 -21.88 -2.12
CA LYS A 162 -4.58 -21.33 -0.90
C LYS A 162 -5.92 -20.61 -1.14
N TRP A 163 -6.13 -20.10 -2.36
CA TRP A 163 -7.25 -19.21 -2.68
C TRP A 163 -7.89 -19.56 -4.03
N VAL A 164 -9.20 -19.35 -4.13
CA VAL A 164 -9.99 -19.49 -5.37
C VAL A 164 -10.97 -18.32 -5.52
N THR A 165 -11.51 -18.15 -6.73
CA THR A 165 -12.61 -17.19 -6.93
C THR A 165 -13.90 -17.72 -6.31
N PRO A 166 -14.81 -16.85 -5.82
CA PRO A 166 -16.09 -17.25 -5.27
C PRO A 166 -16.89 -18.15 -6.23
N THR A 167 -16.95 -17.77 -7.50
CA THR A 167 -17.62 -18.55 -8.56
C THR A 167 -17.06 -19.96 -8.72
N THR A 168 -15.74 -20.15 -8.57
CA THR A 168 -15.12 -21.48 -8.60
C THR A 168 -15.55 -22.30 -7.38
N ALA A 169 -15.54 -21.69 -6.20
CA ALA A 169 -15.96 -22.34 -4.98
C ALA A 169 -17.44 -22.76 -5.06
N GLU A 170 -18.33 -21.85 -5.45
CA GLU A 170 -19.77 -22.09 -5.61
C GLU A 170 -20.05 -23.27 -6.55
N ARG A 171 -19.46 -23.25 -7.76
CA ARG A 171 -19.68 -24.30 -8.76
C ARG A 171 -19.26 -25.69 -8.30
N VAL A 172 -18.12 -25.79 -7.64
CA VAL A 172 -17.59 -27.09 -7.17
C VAL A 172 -18.34 -27.58 -5.94
N LEU A 173 -18.67 -26.68 -5.01
CA LEU A 173 -19.39 -27.02 -3.78
C LEU A 173 -20.85 -27.44 -4.05
N ALA A 174 -21.46 -26.93 -5.13
CA ALA A 174 -22.82 -27.25 -5.53
C ALA A 174 -22.98 -28.58 -6.29
N ILE A 175 -21.91 -29.32 -6.61
CA ILE A 175 -22.01 -30.60 -7.29
C ILE A 175 -22.74 -31.60 -6.39
N GLU A 176 -23.88 -32.12 -6.82
CA GLU A 176 -24.61 -33.20 -6.14
C GLU A 176 -24.08 -34.57 -6.59
N VAL A 177 -24.00 -35.53 -5.66
CA VAL A 177 -23.64 -36.92 -5.98
C VAL A 177 -24.92 -37.74 -5.95
N THR A 178 -25.33 -38.29 -7.09
CA THR A 178 -26.46 -39.22 -7.15
C THR A 178 -26.03 -40.62 -6.70
N PRO A 179 -26.86 -41.36 -5.95
CA PRO A 179 -26.50 -42.65 -5.36
C PRO A 179 -26.17 -43.75 -6.40
N ASP A 180 -26.64 -43.61 -7.65
CA ASP A 180 -26.41 -44.56 -8.75
C ASP A 180 -24.97 -44.53 -9.32
N GLN A 181 -24.13 -43.58 -8.88
CA GLN A 181 -22.74 -43.46 -9.34
C GLN A 181 -21.69 -43.96 -8.33
N THR A 182 -22.12 -44.38 -7.15
CA THR A 182 -21.27 -45.11 -6.20
C THR A 182 -21.30 -46.58 -6.60
N GLY A 183 -20.38 -46.98 -7.49
CA GLY A 183 -20.25 -48.37 -7.90
C GLY A 183 -20.13 -49.30 -6.70
N GLU A 184 -21.11 -50.19 -6.55
CA GLU A 184 -21.03 -51.38 -5.71
C GLU A 184 -19.93 -52.30 -6.30
N PRO A 185 -19.12 -52.99 -5.47
CA PRO A 185 -17.99 -53.81 -5.94
C PRO A 185 -18.39 -54.96 -6.88
#